data_AF-A0A6N4V859-F1
#
_entry.id   AF-A0A6N4V859-F1
#
_cell.length_a   1.000
_cell.length_b   1.000
_cell.length_c   1.000
_cell.angle_alpha   90.00
_cell.angle_beta   90.00
_cell.angle_gamma   90.00
#
_symmetry.space_group_name_H-M   'P 1'
#
loop_
_entity.id
_entity.type
_entity.pdbx_description
1 polymer ?
#
loop_
_entity_poly.entity_id
_entity_poly.type
_entity_poly.pdbx_seq_one_letter_code
_entity_poly.pdbx_strand_id
1 'polypeptide(L)'
;MVVKTNVAEVLRRELRRPSWSRETVALGTNTDPYQRAEGRYALMPGIIAALRDSGTPFSVLTKGTLLRRDLPLLVDAAERVRVGVAVSLAVGDPALHAEVEPGTPTPQARLALIAAIREAGLDCHVMVAPVLPYLTDSEEHLDGLLGAVAAAGATSVTVFGLHLRGSTRGWFMDWLGRTRPDLVAQYRALYRRGAYLPAEYRTMLQRRAAPLVARHGLTGDGRAFREAPAEPRPAPAYQEALF
;
A
#
# COMPACT_ATOMS: atom_id res chain seq x y z
N MET A 1 20.44 10.45 -2.64
CA MET A 1 19.09 10.61 -2.08
C MET A 1 18.75 12.10 -2.13
N VAL A 2 17.60 12.48 -2.66
CA VAL A 2 17.17 13.89 -2.75
C VAL A 2 15.93 14.05 -1.87
N VAL A 3 15.92 15.07 -1.01
CA VAL A 3 14.80 15.35 -0.08
C VAL A 3 14.26 16.74 -0.36
N LYS A 4 12.95 16.83 -0.62
CA LYS A 4 12.25 18.10 -0.85
C LYS A 4 11.75 18.67 0.48
N THR A 5 12.62 19.37 1.20
CA THR A 5 12.31 19.89 2.54
C THR A 5 11.22 20.96 2.55
N ASN A 6 10.99 21.65 1.43
CA ASN A 6 9.93 22.65 1.26
C ASN A 6 8.58 22.08 0.81
N VAL A 7 8.40 20.75 0.84
CA VAL A 7 7.18 20.09 0.30
C VAL A 7 5.89 20.62 0.91
N ALA A 8 5.85 20.87 2.22
CA ALA A 8 4.64 21.38 2.88
C ALA A 8 4.31 22.82 2.46
N GLU A 9 5.32 23.65 2.20
CA GLU A 9 5.12 25.02 1.72
C GLU A 9 4.57 25.03 0.29
N VAL A 10 5.21 24.27 -0.59
CA VAL A 10 4.79 24.12 -1.99
C VAL A 10 3.38 23.55 -2.06
N LEU A 11 3.08 22.50 -1.28
CA LEU A 11 1.76 21.89 -1.21
C LEU A 11 0.70 22.92 -0.79
N ARG A 12 0.94 23.70 0.27
CA ARG A 12 -0.01 24.76 0.68
C ARG A 12 -0.25 25.80 -0.41
N ARG A 13 0.78 26.14 -1.20
CA ARG A 13 0.62 27.07 -2.33
C ARG A 13 -0.27 26.46 -3.43
N GLU A 14 -0.03 25.21 -3.80
CA GLU A 14 -0.84 24.53 -4.83
C GLU A 14 -2.30 24.38 -4.39
N LEU A 15 -2.54 24.00 -3.13
CA LEU A 15 -3.90 23.81 -2.58
C LEU A 15 -4.71 25.11 -2.45
N ARG A 16 -4.06 26.27 -2.48
CA ARG A 16 -4.73 27.59 -2.46
C ARG A 16 -5.10 28.11 -3.85
N ARG A 17 -4.70 27.44 -4.92
CA ARG A 17 -5.01 27.88 -6.28
C ARG A 17 -6.53 27.85 -6.49
N PRO A 18 -7.14 28.87 -7.12
CA PRO A 18 -8.58 28.88 -7.39
C PRO A 18 -9.06 27.68 -8.23
N SER A 19 -8.15 27.07 -9.00
CA SER A 19 -8.41 25.89 -9.82
C SER A 19 -8.45 24.57 -9.03
N TRP A 20 -8.08 24.56 -7.75
CA TRP A 20 -8.05 23.33 -6.95
C TRP A 20 -9.47 22.94 -6.53
N SER A 21 -9.94 21.80 -7.04
CA SER A 21 -11.29 21.27 -6.80
C SER A 21 -11.38 20.32 -5.59
N ARG A 22 -10.31 20.22 -4.79
CA ARG A 22 -10.23 19.34 -3.62
C ARG A 22 -10.42 17.86 -3.96
N GLU A 23 -9.82 17.45 -5.08
CA GLU A 23 -9.68 16.03 -5.43
C GLU A 23 -8.88 15.30 -4.34
N THR A 24 -9.24 14.04 -4.09
CA THR A 24 -8.59 13.23 -3.08
C THR A 24 -7.12 12.99 -3.41
N VAL A 25 -6.24 13.32 -2.47
CA VAL A 25 -4.80 13.10 -2.61
C VAL A 25 -4.42 11.73 -2.06
N ALA A 26 -3.84 10.87 -2.91
CA ALA A 26 -3.36 9.55 -2.50
C ALA A 26 -1.85 9.56 -2.22
N LEU A 27 -1.48 9.43 -0.94
CA LEU A 27 -0.10 9.33 -0.47
C LEU A 27 0.31 7.85 -0.41
N GLY A 28 1.54 7.53 -0.85
CA GLY A 28 2.03 6.15 -0.87
C GLY A 28 1.77 5.35 -2.15
N THR A 29 1.35 6.01 -3.23
CA THR A 29 1.08 5.36 -4.53
C THR A 29 2.34 4.92 -5.27
N ASN A 30 3.43 5.68 -5.17
CA ASN A 30 4.71 5.37 -5.81
C ASN A 30 5.86 5.16 -4.81
N THR A 31 5.85 5.90 -3.70
CA THR A 31 6.89 5.84 -2.68
C THR A 31 6.24 5.93 -1.32
N ASP A 32 6.69 5.08 -0.40
CA ASP A 32 6.16 5.02 0.96
C ASP A 32 6.40 6.37 1.69
N PRO A 33 5.35 6.99 2.25
CA PRO A 33 5.47 8.30 2.91
C PRO A 33 6.21 8.22 4.26
N TYR A 34 6.32 7.02 4.84
CA TYR A 34 6.92 6.73 6.14
C TYR A 34 8.21 5.91 6.03
N GLN A 35 9.00 6.18 4.98
CA GLN A 35 10.37 5.67 4.84
C GLN A 35 11.24 6.06 6.04
N ARG A 36 12.38 5.37 6.23
CA ARG A 36 13.35 5.69 7.29
C ARG A 36 13.74 7.18 7.33
N ALA A 37 13.82 7.84 6.17
CA ALA A 37 14.13 9.28 6.08
C ALA A 37 13.09 10.16 6.80
N GLU A 38 11.82 9.76 6.80
CA GLU A 38 10.73 10.49 7.47
C GLU A 38 10.92 10.55 9.00
N GLY A 39 11.65 9.59 9.58
CA GLY A 39 12.04 9.63 11.00
C GLY A 39 12.96 10.80 11.34
N ARG A 40 13.70 11.33 10.36
CA ARG A 40 14.59 12.49 10.51
C ARG A 40 13.95 13.78 10.02
N TYR A 41 13.32 13.77 8.85
CA TYR A 41 12.84 15.00 8.21
C TYR A 41 11.45 15.43 8.65
N ALA A 42 10.62 14.50 9.17
CA ALA A 42 9.29 14.78 9.68
C ALA A 42 8.44 15.65 8.73
N LEU A 43 8.38 15.29 7.44
CA LEU A 43 7.64 16.05 6.42
C LEU A 43 6.14 15.76 6.46
N MET A 44 5.75 14.56 6.90
CA MET A 44 4.35 14.14 6.93
C MET A 44 3.44 15.00 7.82
N PRO A 45 3.86 15.43 9.03
CA PRO A 45 3.07 16.36 9.83
C PRO A 45 2.68 17.64 9.08
N GLY A 46 3.61 18.21 8.32
CA GLY A 46 3.36 19.41 7.52
C GLY A 46 2.42 19.15 6.33
N ILE A 47 2.53 17.97 5.71
CA ILE A 47 1.67 17.54 4.60
C ILE A 47 0.23 17.29 5.09
N ILE A 48 0.06 16.56 6.20
CA ILE A 48 -1.24 16.27 6.82
C ILE A 48 -1.95 17.57 7.19
N ALA A 49 -1.24 18.49 7.86
CA ALA A 49 -1.79 19.79 8.21
C ALA A 49 -2.22 20.60 6.98
N ALA A 50 -1.41 20.63 5.92
CA ALA A 50 -1.75 21.34 4.69
C ALA A 50 -3.02 20.80 4.02
N LEU A 51 -3.17 19.47 3.95
CA LEU A 51 -4.34 18.81 3.35
C LEU A 51 -5.60 19.08 4.19
N ARG A 52 -5.52 18.86 5.51
CA ARG A 52 -6.58 19.19 6.47
C ARG A 52 -7.04 20.65 6.35
N ASP A 53 -6.11 21.60 6.42
CA ASP A 53 -6.43 23.03 6.48
C ASP A 53 -7.03 23.56 5.16
N SER A 54 -6.70 22.90 4.04
CA SER A 54 -7.30 23.21 2.74
C SER A 54 -8.69 22.59 2.51
N GLY A 55 -9.13 21.69 3.41
CA GLY A 55 -10.34 20.90 3.23
C GLY A 55 -10.20 19.81 2.16
N THR A 56 -8.97 19.37 1.85
CA THR A 56 -8.68 18.37 0.82
C THR A 56 -8.69 16.97 1.42
N PRO A 57 -9.57 16.06 0.97
CA PRO A 57 -9.53 14.65 1.34
C PRO A 57 -8.22 13.98 0.96
N PHE A 58 -7.79 13.00 1.73
CA PHE A 58 -6.57 12.26 1.39
C PHE A 58 -6.58 10.83 1.91
N SER A 59 -5.70 10.01 1.34
CA SER A 59 -5.41 8.67 1.83
C SER A 59 -3.91 8.45 2.01
N VAL A 60 -3.56 7.55 2.93
CA VAL A 60 -2.18 7.17 3.23
C VAL A 60 -2.05 5.66 3.11
N LEU A 61 -1.22 5.19 2.19
CA LEU A 61 -0.77 3.80 2.11
C LEU A 61 0.68 3.67 2.60
N THR A 62 0.93 2.78 3.54
CA THR A 62 2.27 2.58 4.12
C THR A 62 2.60 1.11 4.38
N LYS A 63 3.88 0.76 4.27
CA LYS A 63 4.53 -0.45 4.84
C LYS A 63 5.30 -0.11 6.13
N GLY A 64 5.57 1.16 6.38
CA GLY A 64 6.31 1.68 7.52
C GLY A 64 5.44 1.85 8.77
N THR A 65 6.01 1.55 9.94
CA THR A 65 5.35 1.68 11.26
C THR A 65 5.43 3.09 11.85
N LEU A 66 6.18 4.00 11.21
CA LEU A 66 6.34 5.37 11.67
C LEU A 66 5.03 6.19 11.60
N LEU A 67 4.04 5.74 10.81
CA LEU A 67 2.69 6.29 10.81
C LEU A 67 2.10 6.40 12.24
N ARG A 68 2.47 5.48 13.14
CA ARG A 68 2.02 5.51 14.54
C ARG A 68 2.28 6.86 15.24
N ARG A 69 3.38 7.53 14.91
CA ARG A 69 3.73 8.87 15.43
C ARG A 69 2.67 9.91 15.09
N ASP A 70 2.11 9.82 13.89
CA ASP A 70 1.24 10.85 13.31
C ASP A 70 -0.25 10.51 13.44
N LEU A 71 -0.62 9.41 14.10
CA LEU A 71 -2.03 9.04 14.34
C LEU A 71 -2.86 10.19 14.96
N PRO A 72 -2.37 10.94 15.97
CA PRO A 72 -3.13 12.08 16.49
C PRO A 72 -3.45 13.15 15.43
N LEU A 73 -2.54 13.36 14.47
CA LEU A 73 -2.75 14.31 13.37
C LEU A 73 -3.77 13.79 12.35
N LEU A 74 -3.79 12.48 12.11
CA LEU A 74 -4.76 11.85 11.22
C LEU A 74 -6.16 11.85 11.83
N VAL A 75 -6.27 11.64 13.14
CA VAL A 75 -7.53 11.75 13.89
C VAL A 75 -8.07 13.18 13.81
N ASP A 76 -7.25 14.19 14.14
CA ASP A 76 -7.64 15.60 14.01
C ASP A 76 -8.01 15.98 12.56
N ALA A 77 -7.28 15.46 11.57
CA ALA A 77 -7.62 15.69 10.17
C ALA A 77 -8.97 15.06 9.78
N ALA A 78 -9.29 13.88 10.32
CA ALA A 78 -10.53 13.16 10.04
C ALA A 78 -11.78 13.90 10.55
N GLU A 79 -11.64 14.84 11.49
CA GLU A 79 -12.74 15.72 11.91
C GLU A 79 -13.17 16.73 10.84
N ARG A 80 -12.30 17.02 9.86
CA ARG A 80 -12.51 18.08 8.86
C ARG A 80 -12.61 17.56 7.43
N VAL A 81 -11.88 16.51 7.11
CA VAL A 81 -11.81 15.93 5.76
C VAL A 81 -11.90 14.41 5.83
N ARG A 82 -12.30 13.79 4.73
CA ARG A 82 -12.23 12.32 4.63
C ARG A 82 -10.76 11.90 4.61
N VAL A 83 -10.39 11.02 5.55
CA VAL A 83 -9.05 10.43 5.66
C VAL A 83 -9.14 8.92 5.50
N GLY A 84 -8.42 8.36 4.53
CA GLY A 84 -8.25 6.92 4.37
C GLY A 84 -6.88 6.46 4.88
N VAL A 85 -6.83 5.41 5.70
CA VAL A 85 -5.55 4.82 6.15
C VAL A 85 -5.46 3.38 5.67
N ALA A 86 -4.33 3.03 5.06
CA ALA A 86 -4.06 1.70 4.56
C ALA A 86 -2.65 1.20 4.93
N VAL A 87 -2.58 -0.06 5.33
CA VAL A 87 -1.32 -0.76 5.61
C VAL A 87 -1.09 -1.86 4.58
N SER A 88 0.09 -1.90 3.98
CA SER A 88 0.49 -2.97 3.06
C SER A 88 1.15 -4.11 3.83
N LEU A 89 0.52 -5.28 3.82
CA LEU A 89 0.99 -6.48 4.50
C LEU A 89 0.80 -7.69 3.58
N ALA A 90 1.90 -8.10 2.93
CA ALA A 90 1.88 -9.11 1.88
C ALA A 90 2.05 -10.54 2.40
N VAL A 91 2.92 -10.73 3.39
CA VAL A 91 3.38 -12.04 3.87
C VAL A 91 3.24 -12.07 5.38
N GLY A 92 2.54 -13.07 5.91
CA GLY A 92 2.42 -13.30 7.36
C GLY A 92 3.60 -14.09 7.95
N ASP A 93 4.20 -14.97 7.15
CA ASP A 93 5.36 -15.78 7.53
C ASP A 93 6.61 -14.90 7.70
N PRO A 94 7.19 -14.82 8.91
CA PRO A 94 8.40 -14.04 9.18
C PRO A 94 9.62 -14.46 8.36
N ALA A 95 9.76 -15.77 8.06
CA ALA A 95 10.92 -16.27 7.32
C ALA A 95 10.85 -15.82 5.86
N LEU A 96 9.73 -16.05 5.19
CA LEU A 96 9.51 -15.58 3.82
C LEU A 96 9.52 -14.05 3.73
N HIS A 97 8.99 -13.35 4.74
CA HIS A 97 9.06 -11.89 4.81
C HIS A 97 10.50 -11.36 4.83
N ALA A 98 11.37 -11.97 5.66
CA ALA A 98 12.78 -11.56 5.76
C ALA A 98 13.53 -11.74 4.44
N GLU A 99 13.12 -12.70 3.62
CA GLU A 99 13.69 -12.93 2.29
C GLU A 99 13.17 -11.96 1.21
N VAL A 100 11.86 -11.69 1.19
CA VAL A 100 11.21 -10.96 0.10
C VAL A 100 11.15 -9.46 0.33
N GLU A 101 11.01 -9.00 1.58
CA GLU A 101 10.93 -7.57 1.93
C GLU A 101 12.01 -7.17 2.97
N PRO A 102 13.31 -7.40 2.69
CA PRO A 102 14.36 -7.10 3.64
C PRO A 102 14.40 -5.62 4.01
N GLY A 103 14.59 -5.33 5.30
CA GLY A 103 14.70 -3.96 5.82
C GLY A 103 13.36 -3.23 5.99
N THR A 104 12.23 -3.91 5.78
CA THR A 104 10.90 -3.40 6.12
C THR A 104 10.44 -3.91 7.50
N PRO A 105 9.50 -3.24 8.18
CA PRO A 105 8.95 -3.73 9.44
C PRO A 105 8.36 -5.15 9.30
N THR A 106 8.49 -5.95 10.35
CA THR A 106 8.00 -7.33 10.38
C THR A 106 6.47 -7.40 10.24
N PRO A 107 5.91 -8.56 9.85
CA PRO A 107 4.47 -8.76 9.81
C PRO A 107 3.79 -8.41 11.14
N GLN A 108 4.39 -8.82 12.27
CA GLN A 108 3.91 -8.52 13.62
C GLN A 108 3.90 -7.01 13.91
N ALA A 109 4.94 -6.29 13.49
CA ALA A 109 5.00 -4.84 13.69
C ALA A 109 3.92 -4.11 12.84
N ARG A 110 3.60 -4.62 11.65
CA ARG A 110 2.51 -4.10 10.83
C ARG A 110 1.13 -4.44 11.39
N LEU A 111 0.94 -5.63 11.95
CA LEU A 111 -0.29 -5.99 12.69
C LEU A 111 -0.48 -5.09 13.91
N ALA A 112 0.58 -4.80 14.66
CA ALA A 112 0.53 -3.85 15.77
C ALA A 112 0.20 -2.41 15.32
N LEU A 113 0.65 -2.01 14.12
CA LEU A 113 0.24 -0.72 13.54
C LEU A 113 -1.25 -0.70 13.20
N ILE A 114 -1.78 -1.79 12.60
CA ILE A 114 -3.21 -1.93 12.30
C ILE A 114 -4.04 -1.77 13.58
N ALA A 115 -3.65 -2.48 14.65
CA ALA A 115 -4.29 -2.35 15.95
C ALA A 115 -4.26 -0.91 16.47
N ALA A 116 -3.10 -0.25 16.42
CA ALA A 116 -2.97 1.15 16.86
C ALA A 116 -3.83 2.14 16.05
N ILE A 117 -3.98 1.92 14.72
CA ILE A 117 -4.87 2.74 13.88
C ILE A 117 -6.32 2.59 14.36
N ARG A 118 -6.75 1.36 14.67
CA ARG A 118 -8.11 1.06 15.12
C ARG A 118 -8.39 1.58 16.53
N GLU A 119 -7.42 1.44 17.44
CA GLU A 119 -7.48 2.03 18.79
C GLU A 119 -7.62 3.55 18.75
N ALA A 120 -7.04 4.21 17.74
CA ALA A 120 -7.21 5.64 17.50
C ALA A 120 -8.57 6.02 16.89
N GLY A 121 -9.46 5.05 16.63
CA GLY A 121 -10.80 5.28 16.07
C GLY A 121 -10.85 5.44 14.55
N LEU A 122 -9.74 5.21 13.84
CA LEU A 122 -9.66 5.32 12.38
C LEU A 122 -9.91 3.99 11.69
N ASP A 123 -10.60 3.99 10.56
CA ASP A 123 -10.70 2.81 9.69
C ASP A 123 -9.35 2.46 9.07
N CYS A 124 -9.05 1.16 9.03
CA CYS A 124 -7.79 0.65 8.52
C CYS A 124 -8.08 -0.35 7.39
N HIS A 125 -7.79 0.06 6.16
CA HIS A 125 -7.72 -0.85 5.03
C HIS A 125 -6.40 -1.62 5.06
N VAL A 126 -6.38 -2.89 4.67
CA VAL A 126 -5.13 -3.64 4.49
C VAL A 126 -4.99 -4.08 3.05
N MET A 127 -3.88 -3.71 2.44
CA MET A 127 -3.54 -4.15 1.10
C MET A 127 -2.63 -5.39 1.20
N VAL A 128 -3.24 -6.56 0.98
CA VAL A 128 -2.53 -7.85 0.90
C VAL A 128 -1.92 -7.95 -0.49
N ALA A 129 -0.77 -7.32 -0.65
CA ALA A 129 -0.05 -7.25 -1.92
C ALA A 129 1.47 -7.06 -1.71
N PRO A 130 2.31 -7.81 -2.45
CA PRO A 130 1.92 -8.79 -3.46
C PRO A 130 1.62 -10.18 -2.86
N VAL A 131 0.53 -10.82 -3.30
CA VAL A 131 0.38 -12.28 -3.18
C VAL A 131 1.30 -12.94 -4.19
N LEU A 132 2.19 -13.81 -3.71
CA LEU A 132 3.20 -14.51 -4.50
C LEU A 132 2.63 -15.85 -5.01
N PRO A 133 2.52 -16.05 -6.34
CA PRO A 133 2.08 -17.31 -6.93
C PRO A 133 2.82 -18.53 -6.36
N TYR A 134 2.08 -19.57 -5.98
CA TYR A 134 2.61 -20.83 -5.43
C TYR A 134 3.37 -20.72 -4.09
N LEU A 135 3.44 -19.51 -3.50
CA LEU A 135 4.14 -19.26 -2.24
C LEU A 135 3.19 -18.80 -1.15
N THR A 136 2.36 -17.79 -1.45
CA THR A 136 1.44 -17.20 -0.45
C THR A 136 0.00 -17.13 -0.96
N ASP A 137 -0.32 -17.85 -2.03
CA ASP A 137 -1.62 -17.81 -2.68
C ASP A 137 -2.51 -19.01 -2.34
N SER A 138 -2.03 -19.97 -1.55
CA SER A 138 -2.86 -21.08 -1.07
C SER A 138 -3.98 -20.58 -0.16
N GLU A 139 -5.08 -21.34 -0.07
CA GLU A 139 -6.20 -21.00 0.82
C GLU A 139 -5.75 -20.89 2.27
N GLU A 140 -4.92 -21.82 2.73
CA GLU A 140 -4.36 -21.82 4.09
C GLU A 140 -3.54 -20.55 4.39
N HIS A 141 -2.64 -20.15 3.50
CA HIS A 141 -1.83 -18.93 3.70
C HIS A 141 -2.71 -17.68 3.71
N LEU A 142 -3.66 -17.59 2.79
CA LEU A 142 -4.57 -16.45 2.71
C LEU A 142 -5.48 -16.40 3.95
N ASP A 143 -6.03 -17.53 4.39
CA ASP A 143 -6.91 -17.61 5.55
C ASP A 143 -6.16 -17.22 6.83
N GLY A 144 -4.93 -17.74 7.02
CA GLY A 144 -4.09 -17.40 8.16
C GLY A 144 -3.74 -15.91 8.22
N LEU A 145 -3.34 -15.32 7.08
CA LEU A 145 -3.01 -13.89 7.04
C LEU A 145 -4.26 -13.02 7.23
N LEU A 146 -5.37 -13.34 6.57
CA LEU A 146 -6.62 -12.58 6.71
C LEU A 146 -7.17 -12.68 8.13
N GLY A 147 -7.09 -13.85 8.76
CA GLY A 147 -7.46 -14.02 10.16
C GLY A 147 -6.61 -13.16 11.10
N ALA A 148 -5.29 -13.11 10.90
CA ALA A 148 -4.41 -12.24 11.69
C ALA A 148 -4.72 -10.75 11.48
N VAL A 149 -5.00 -10.34 10.23
CA VAL A 149 -5.39 -8.98 9.86
C VAL A 149 -6.73 -8.58 10.51
N ALA A 150 -7.72 -9.48 10.49
CA ALA A 150 -9.00 -9.26 11.16
C ALA A 150 -8.85 -9.20 12.68
N ALA A 151 -8.02 -10.06 13.27
CA ALA A 151 -7.73 -10.03 14.71
C ALA A 151 -7.05 -8.73 15.15
N ALA A 152 -6.26 -8.10 14.28
CA ALA A 152 -5.69 -6.76 14.50
C ALA A 152 -6.73 -5.63 14.34
N GLY A 153 -7.96 -5.94 13.92
CA GLY A 153 -9.07 -5.00 13.82
C GLY A 153 -9.23 -4.30 12.46
N ALA A 154 -8.53 -4.74 11.41
CA ALA A 154 -8.68 -4.16 10.08
C ALA A 154 -10.14 -4.15 9.63
N THR A 155 -10.55 -3.10 8.92
CA THR A 155 -11.96 -2.91 8.52
C THR A 155 -12.25 -3.48 7.14
N SER A 156 -11.24 -3.48 6.27
CA SER A 156 -11.39 -3.99 4.90
C SER A 156 -10.06 -4.44 4.32
N VAL A 157 -10.11 -5.33 3.33
CA VAL A 157 -8.91 -5.81 2.62
C VAL A 157 -9.07 -5.74 1.12
N THR A 158 -7.96 -5.44 0.42
CA THR A 158 -7.81 -5.77 -1.00
C THR A 158 -6.64 -6.71 -1.20
N VAL A 159 -6.86 -7.75 -1.99
CA VAL A 159 -5.86 -8.79 -2.31
C VAL A 159 -5.40 -8.60 -3.76
N PHE A 160 -4.10 -8.42 -3.97
CA PHE A 160 -3.51 -8.31 -5.30
C PHE A 160 -2.32 -9.23 -5.48
N GLY A 161 -2.30 -9.92 -6.61
CA GLY A 161 -1.16 -10.74 -7.00
C GLY A 161 0.06 -9.92 -7.41
N LEU A 162 1.22 -10.57 -7.34
CA LEU A 162 2.51 -10.00 -7.67
C LEU A 162 2.54 -9.35 -9.08
N HIS A 163 3.12 -8.16 -9.13
CA HIS A 163 3.33 -7.39 -10.35
C HIS A 163 4.83 -7.17 -10.56
N LEU A 164 5.38 -7.70 -11.64
CA LEU A 164 6.83 -7.71 -11.90
C LEU A 164 7.19 -6.78 -13.06
N ARG A 165 7.58 -5.53 -12.76
CA ARG A 165 8.05 -4.54 -13.74
C ARG A 165 9.54 -4.26 -13.59
N GLY A 166 10.17 -3.88 -14.71
CA GLY A 166 11.51 -3.29 -14.75
C GLY A 166 12.56 -4.08 -13.95
N SER A 167 13.36 -3.36 -13.18
CA SER A 167 14.43 -3.92 -12.34
C SER A 167 13.93 -4.87 -11.25
N THR A 168 12.70 -4.70 -10.74
CA THR A 168 12.10 -5.60 -9.74
C THR A 168 11.94 -7.01 -10.28
N ARG A 169 11.64 -7.17 -11.58
CA ARG A 169 11.52 -8.49 -12.20
C ARG A 169 12.84 -9.26 -12.16
N GLY A 170 13.95 -8.60 -12.51
CA GLY A 170 15.27 -9.24 -12.50
C GLY A 170 15.63 -9.72 -11.11
N TRP A 171 15.61 -8.80 -10.13
CA TRP A 171 15.90 -9.11 -8.73
C TRP A 171 15.04 -10.26 -8.19
N PHE A 172 13.73 -10.22 -8.45
CA PHE A 172 12.80 -11.25 -7.96
C PHE A 172 13.08 -12.62 -8.59
N MET A 173 13.32 -12.67 -9.92
CA MET A 173 13.62 -13.93 -10.59
C MET A 173 14.97 -14.51 -10.17
N ASP A 174 15.96 -13.67 -9.86
CA ASP A 174 17.26 -14.10 -9.33
C ASP A 174 17.16 -14.61 -7.88
N TRP A 175 16.34 -13.96 -7.06
CA TRP A 175 15.99 -14.48 -5.74
C TRP A 175 15.29 -15.84 -5.87
N LEU A 176 14.23 -15.92 -6.69
CA LEU A 176 13.46 -17.15 -6.92
C LEU A 176 14.34 -18.29 -7.43
N GLY A 177 15.28 -18.03 -8.34
CA GLY A 177 16.20 -19.04 -8.85
C GLY A 177 17.14 -19.61 -7.79
N ARG A 178 17.48 -18.83 -6.75
CA ARG A 178 18.33 -19.27 -5.65
C ARG A 178 17.56 -20.00 -4.56
N THR A 179 16.35 -19.55 -4.24
CA THR A 179 15.57 -20.07 -3.10
C THR A 179 14.54 -21.12 -3.49
N ARG A 180 13.92 -20.98 -4.67
CA ARG A 180 12.83 -21.82 -5.19
C ARG A 180 13.01 -22.12 -6.69
N PRO A 181 14.11 -22.81 -7.07
CA PRO A 181 14.39 -23.15 -8.47
C PRO A 181 13.26 -23.96 -9.12
N ASP A 182 12.50 -24.72 -8.31
CA ASP A 182 11.32 -25.49 -8.69
C ASP A 182 10.18 -24.64 -9.26
N LEU A 183 10.12 -23.34 -8.95
CA LEU A 183 9.06 -22.42 -9.38
C LEU A 183 9.44 -21.53 -10.57
N VAL A 184 10.71 -21.52 -10.98
CA VAL A 184 11.22 -20.58 -12.00
C VAL A 184 10.50 -20.74 -13.33
N ALA A 185 10.24 -21.98 -13.77
CA ALA A 185 9.57 -22.25 -15.04
C ALA A 185 8.13 -21.70 -15.04
N GLN A 186 7.42 -21.89 -13.94
CA GLN A 186 6.04 -21.46 -13.72
C GLN A 186 5.97 -19.92 -13.72
N TYR A 187 6.88 -19.26 -13.00
CA TYR A 187 6.95 -17.79 -13.00
C TYR A 187 7.30 -17.22 -14.38
N ARG A 188 8.24 -17.84 -15.12
CA ARG A 188 8.53 -17.46 -16.51
C ARG A 188 7.29 -17.56 -17.40
N ALA A 189 6.48 -18.60 -17.22
CA ALA A 189 5.23 -18.76 -17.96
C ALA A 189 4.19 -17.69 -17.58
N LEU A 190 3.97 -17.44 -16.28
CA LEU A 190 3.03 -16.45 -15.76
C LEU A 190 3.34 -15.03 -16.26
N TYR A 191 4.61 -14.65 -16.28
CA TYR A 191 5.06 -13.30 -16.66
C TYR A 191 5.60 -13.22 -18.11
N ARG A 192 5.26 -14.18 -18.97
CA ARG A 192 5.69 -14.20 -20.37
C ARG A 192 5.16 -13.01 -21.17
N ARG A 193 3.89 -12.63 -20.93
CA ARG A 193 3.16 -11.62 -21.72
C ARG A 193 3.27 -10.20 -21.16
N GLY A 194 3.94 -10.01 -20.04
CA GLY A 194 4.09 -8.70 -19.41
C GLY A 194 4.29 -8.80 -17.90
N ALA A 195 4.13 -7.65 -17.25
CA ALA A 195 4.37 -7.51 -15.82
C ALA A 195 3.24 -8.01 -14.92
N TYR A 196 2.03 -8.13 -15.46
CA TYR A 196 0.85 -8.55 -14.71
C TYR A 196 0.63 -10.05 -14.84
N LEU A 197 0.07 -10.64 -13.78
CA LEU A 197 -0.47 -11.99 -13.84
C LEU A 197 -1.57 -12.10 -14.89
N PRO A 198 -1.71 -13.28 -15.55
CA PRO A 198 -2.79 -13.53 -16.49
C PRO A 198 -4.17 -13.28 -15.87
N ALA A 199 -5.14 -12.86 -16.68
CA ALA A 199 -6.51 -12.59 -16.22
C ALA A 199 -7.10 -13.79 -15.46
N GLU A 200 -6.92 -14.99 -15.98
CA GLU A 200 -7.36 -16.25 -15.36
C GLU A 200 -6.76 -16.46 -13.96
N TYR A 201 -5.48 -16.13 -13.75
CA TYR A 201 -4.83 -16.23 -12.44
C TYR A 201 -5.39 -15.21 -11.46
N ARG A 202 -5.63 -13.97 -11.92
CA ARG A 202 -6.26 -12.93 -11.09
C ARG A 202 -7.68 -13.33 -10.69
N THR A 203 -8.46 -13.89 -11.61
CA THR A 203 -9.81 -14.42 -11.32
C THR A 203 -9.75 -15.60 -10.36
N MET A 204 -8.80 -16.51 -10.52
CA MET A 204 -8.58 -17.61 -9.57
C MET A 204 -8.27 -17.07 -8.17
N LEU A 205 -7.33 -16.13 -8.05
CA LEU A 205 -6.95 -15.53 -6.78
C LEU A 205 -8.14 -14.82 -6.12
N GLN A 206 -8.93 -14.07 -6.90
CA GLN A 206 -10.13 -13.41 -6.41
C GLN A 206 -11.17 -14.43 -5.91
N ARG A 207 -11.44 -15.51 -6.65
CA ARG A 207 -12.36 -16.57 -6.23
C ARG A 207 -11.93 -17.26 -4.94
N ARG A 208 -10.61 -17.39 -4.74
CA ARG A 208 -10.02 -17.96 -3.54
C ARG A 208 -10.10 -17.00 -2.34
N ALA A 209 -9.78 -15.73 -2.55
CA ALA A 209 -9.71 -14.73 -1.49
C ALA A 209 -11.08 -14.19 -1.05
N ALA A 210 -12.04 -14.01 -1.97
CA ALA A 210 -13.34 -13.41 -1.67
C ALA A 210 -14.11 -14.11 -0.53
N PRO A 211 -14.27 -15.46 -0.50
CA PRO A 211 -14.96 -16.12 0.61
C PRO A 211 -14.21 -15.98 1.94
N LEU A 212 -12.87 -15.91 1.92
CA LEU A 212 -12.05 -15.71 3.11
C LEU A 212 -12.22 -14.30 3.67
N VAL A 213 -12.18 -13.29 2.80
CA VAL A 213 -12.43 -11.89 3.16
C VAL A 213 -13.81 -11.72 3.80
N ALA A 214 -14.84 -12.36 3.23
CA ALA A 214 -16.19 -12.34 3.79
C ALA A 214 -16.26 -13.06 5.15
N ARG A 215 -15.64 -14.24 5.27
CA ARG A 215 -15.59 -15.02 6.50
C ARG A 215 -14.98 -14.25 7.67
N HIS A 216 -13.93 -13.48 7.42
CA HIS A 216 -13.24 -12.67 8.42
C HIS A 216 -13.84 -11.27 8.63
N GLY A 217 -14.96 -10.94 7.97
CA GLY A 217 -15.62 -9.64 8.14
C GLY A 217 -14.86 -8.45 7.54
N LEU A 218 -13.91 -8.70 6.62
CA LEU A 218 -13.01 -7.69 6.03
C LEU A 218 -13.63 -7.00 4.81
N THR A 219 -14.94 -6.76 4.84
CA THR A 219 -15.74 -6.23 3.74
C THR A 219 -16.17 -4.78 3.94
N GLY A 220 -15.61 -4.08 4.94
CA GLY A 220 -15.94 -2.69 5.26
C GLY A 220 -15.77 -1.74 4.07
N ASP A 221 -16.38 -0.56 4.20
CA ASP A 221 -16.47 0.42 3.11
C ASP A 221 -15.09 1.00 2.76
N GLY A 222 -14.36 0.32 1.88
CA GLY A 222 -13.07 0.77 1.37
C GLY A 222 -13.13 2.04 0.54
N ARG A 223 -14.28 2.74 0.43
CA ARG A 223 -14.46 3.99 -0.34
C ARG A 223 -13.44 5.07 -0.01
N ALA A 224 -13.05 5.21 1.27
CA ALA A 224 -12.01 6.16 1.68
C ALA A 224 -10.62 5.86 1.05
N PHE A 225 -10.41 4.63 0.54
CA PHE A 225 -9.19 4.20 -0.15
C PHE A 225 -9.43 3.85 -1.65
N ARG A 226 -10.68 3.64 -2.06
CA ARG A 226 -11.09 3.21 -3.41
C ARG A 226 -11.29 4.34 -4.42
N GLU A 227 -11.17 5.60 -4.02
CA GLU A 227 -10.91 6.69 -4.99
C GLU A 227 -9.47 6.52 -5.54
N ALA A 228 -9.27 5.42 -6.28
CA ALA A 228 -8.13 5.17 -7.12
C ALA A 228 -8.30 5.97 -8.43
N PRO A 229 -7.20 6.30 -9.14
CA PRO A 229 -7.25 7.17 -10.29
C PRO A 229 -8.15 6.57 -11.37
N ALA A 230 -8.83 7.45 -12.12
CA ALA A 230 -9.39 7.12 -13.43
C ALA A 230 -8.36 6.30 -14.23
N GLU A 231 -8.86 5.42 -15.12
CA GLU A 231 -8.03 4.66 -16.06
C GLU A 231 -6.83 5.46 -16.55
N PRO A 232 -5.64 4.84 -16.70
CA PRO A 232 -4.45 5.55 -17.12
C PRO A 232 -4.71 6.22 -18.47
N ARG A 233 -5.03 7.53 -18.42
CA ARG A 233 -5.01 8.37 -19.60
C ARG A 233 -3.56 8.37 -20.08
N PRO A 234 -3.30 8.15 -21.37
CA PRO A 234 -1.94 8.12 -21.88
C PRO A 234 -1.20 9.37 -21.42
N ALA A 235 -0.04 9.16 -20.79
CA ALA A 235 0.79 10.25 -20.31
C ALA A 235 1.08 11.19 -21.49
N PRO A 236 0.90 12.52 -21.35
CA PRO A 236 1.41 13.43 -22.34
C PRO A 236 2.92 13.19 -22.49
N ALA A 237 3.39 13.18 -23.73
CA ALA A 237 4.78 13.00 -24.07
C ALA A 237 5.65 13.93 -23.21
N TYR A 238 6.65 13.35 -22.57
CA TYR A 238 7.62 14.07 -21.75
C TYR A 238 8.30 15.14 -22.63
N GLN A 239 8.02 16.42 -22.39
CA GLN A 239 8.89 17.49 -22.86
C GLN A 239 10.10 17.51 -21.92
N GLU A 240 11.27 17.18 -22.46
CA GLU A 240 12.55 17.36 -21.80
C GLU A 240 12.69 18.83 -21.40
N ALA A 241 12.55 19.11 -20.11
CA ALA A 241 13.00 20.37 -19.54
C ALA A 241 14.51 20.25 -19.26
N LEU A 242 15.28 20.94 -20.08
CA LEU A 242 16.71 21.19 -19.95
C LEU A 242 17.03 21.87 -18.61
N PHE A 243 18.00 21.29 -17.89
CA PHE A 243 18.75 21.78 -16.72
C PHE A 243 18.00 22.06 -15.41
#